data_AF-A0A8I5KY28-F1
#
_entry.id   AF-A0A8I5KY28-F1
#
_cell.length_a   1.000
_cell.length_b   1.000
_cell.length_c   1.000
_cell.angle_alpha   90.00
_cell.angle_beta   90.00
_cell.angle_gamma   90.00
#
_symmetry.space_group_name_H-M   'P 1'
#
loop_
_entity.id
_entity.type
_entity.pdbx_description
1 polymer ?
#
loop_
_entity_poly.entity_id
_entity_poly.type
_entity_poly.pdbx_seq_one_letter_code
_entity_poly.pdbx_strand_id
1 'polypeptide(L)'
;MVSPPVGDPWSVCHWAARVAHLFPGGPGSGEGQGQILQRFPEKDWEDNPFPQGIELFCQPSGWQLCPERNPPTFFVAVLTDINSERHYCACLTFWEPAEPSQETTRVEDATEREEEGDEGGQTHLSPTAPAPSAQLFAPKTLVLVSRLDHTEVFR
;
A
#
# COMPACT_ATOMS: atom_id res chain seq x y z
N MET A 1 25.72 -22.01 -5.71
CA MET A 1 24.37 -22.57 -5.55
C MET A 1 24.28 -23.10 -4.12
N VAL A 2 23.65 -22.37 -3.20
CA VAL A 2 23.40 -22.88 -1.85
C VAL A 2 21.90 -23.10 -1.80
N SER A 3 21.47 -24.34 -1.97
CA SER A 3 20.10 -24.72 -1.62
C SER A 3 19.90 -24.41 -0.13
N PRO A 4 18.80 -23.77 0.27
CA PRO A 4 18.53 -23.56 1.68
C PRO A 4 18.49 -24.91 2.42
N PRO A 5 19.00 -24.98 3.66
CA PRO A 5 19.02 -26.21 4.42
C PRO A 5 17.60 -26.74 4.65
N VAL A 6 17.44 -28.05 4.51
CA VAL A 6 16.16 -28.74 4.77
C VAL A 6 15.72 -28.44 6.22
N GLY A 7 14.62 -27.72 6.37
CA GLY A 7 14.08 -27.30 7.67
C GLY A 7 13.96 -25.78 7.86
N ASP A 8 14.39 -24.97 6.89
CA ASP A 8 14.11 -23.53 6.88
C ASP A 8 12.64 -23.29 6.42
N PRO A 9 11.78 -22.59 7.19
CA PRO A 9 10.52 -22.00 6.70
C PRO A 9 10.61 -21.31 5.32
N TRP A 10 11.78 -20.77 4.99
CA TRP A 10 12.17 -20.17 3.72
C TRP A 10 12.34 -21.19 2.58
N SER A 11 12.50 -22.49 2.86
CA SER A 11 12.39 -23.55 1.84
C SER A 11 10.97 -23.69 1.30
N VAL A 12 9.97 -23.21 2.03
CA VAL A 12 8.56 -23.29 1.61
C VAL A 12 8.15 -22.00 0.90
N CYS A 13 8.48 -20.84 1.46
CA CYS A 13 8.21 -19.53 0.85
C CYS A 13 9.29 -19.13 -0.15
N HIS A 14 8.93 -19.02 -1.42
CA HIS A 14 9.86 -18.58 -2.46
C HIS A 14 9.94 -17.05 -2.56
N TRP A 15 8.84 -16.35 -2.23
CA TRP A 15 8.79 -14.90 -2.22
C TRP A 15 7.92 -14.36 -1.09
N ALA A 16 8.22 -13.13 -0.68
CA ALA A 16 7.38 -12.36 0.24
C ALA A 16 7.29 -10.91 -0.26
N ALA A 17 6.15 -10.26 -0.02
CA ALA A 17 6.01 -8.83 -0.29
C ALA A 17 5.11 -8.12 0.72
N ARG A 18 5.42 -6.85 0.97
CA ARG A 18 4.54 -5.89 1.61
C ARG A 18 3.92 -5.03 0.52
N VAL A 19 2.61 -5.09 0.39
CA VAL A 19 1.83 -4.35 -0.60
C VAL A 19 0.92 -3.36 0.13
N ALA A 20 0.81 -2.14 -0.36
CA ALA A 20 -0.04 -1.11 0.25
C ALA A 20 -0.84 -0.35 -0.80
N HIS A 21 -1.90 0.31 -0.36
CA HIS A 21 -2.62 1.27 -1.17
C HIS A 21 -1.69 2.42 -1.60
N LEU A 22 -1.55 2.61 -2.91
CA LEU A 22 -0.96 3.78 -3.52
C LEU A 22 -2.07 4.80 -3.76
N PHE A 23 -1.83 6.06 -3.36
CA PHE A 23 -2.69 7.18 -3.71
C PHE A 23 -2.37 7.60 -5.15
N PRO A 24 -3.24 7.32 -6.14
CA PRO A 24 -3.07 7.93 -7.45
C PRO A 24 -3.32 9.44 -7.29
N GLY A 25 -2.42 10.26 -7.83
CA GLY A 25 -2.44 11.71 -7.62
C GLY A 25 -3.81 12.33 -7.93
N GLY A 26 -4.31 13.12 -6.98
CA GLY A 26 -5.54 13.91 -7.10
C GLY A 26 -6.67 13.45 -6.17
N PRO A 27 -7.27 14.37 -5.37
CA PRO A 27 -8.45 14.09 -4.57
C PRO A 27 -9.66 13.87 -5.48
N GLY A 28 -9.93 12.63 -5.87
CA GLY A 28 -11.10 12.30 -6.71
C GLY A 28 -11.11 10.92 -7.34
N SER A 29 -9.97 10.24 -7.45
CA SER A 29 -9.92 8.84 -7.90
C SER A 29 -10.19 7.91 -6.72
N GLY A 30 -11.45 7.50 -6.56
CA GLY A 30 -11.88 6.58 -5.49
C GLY A 30 -11.36 5.14 -5.63
N GLU A 31 -10.69 4.81 -6.72
CA GLU A 31 -10.03 3.53 -6.94
C GLU A 31 -8.52 3.69 -6.75
N GLY A 32 -8.00 3.19 -5.63
CA GLY A 32 -6.57 3.06 -5.39
C GLY A 32 -5.98 1.89 -6.18
N GLN A 33 -4.65 1.86 -6.25
CA GLN A 33 -3.90 0.73 -6.78
C GLN A 33 -3.02 0.15 -5.68
N GLY A 34 -2.73 -1.16 -5.74
CA GLY A 34 -1.72 -1.76 -4.89
C GLY A 34 -0.31 -1.41 -5.35
N GLN A 35 0.59 -1.18 -4.42
CA GLN A 35 2.02 -0.99 -4.69
C GLN A 35 2.85 -1.87 -3.77
N ILE A 36 3.81 -2.59 -4.35
CA ILE A 36 4.83 -3.34 -3.61
C ILE A 36 5.79 -2.33 -2.97
N LEU A 37 5.76 -2.23 -1.64
CA LEU A 37 6.64 -1.38 -0.86
C LEU A 37 7.98 -2.04 -0.56
N GLN A 38 7.96 -3.36 -0.39
CA GLN A 38 9.13 -4.16 -0.07
C GLN A 38 8.86 -5.59 -0.52
N ARG A 39 9.90 -6.26 -1.03
CA ARG A 39 9.82 -7.68 -1.37
C ARG A 39 11.10 -8.42 -1.00
N PHE A 40 10.97 -9.72 -0.90
CA PHE A 40 12.07 -10.65 -0.75
C PHE A 40 11.92 -11.82 -1.73
N PRO A 41 13.01 -12.26 -2.39
CA PRO A 41 14.27 -11.53 -2.52
C PRO A 41 14.08 -10.18 -3.23
N GLU A 42 14.98 -9.21 -2.95
CA GLU A 42 14.92 -7.88 -3.57
C GLU A 42 15.18 -7.92 -5.08
N LYS A 43 16.05 -8.85 -5.50
CA LYS A 43 16.44 -9.06 -6.90
C LYS A 43 15.78 -10.32 -7.44
N ASP A 44 15.38 -10.24 -8.69
CA ASP A 44 14.97 -11.42 -9.44
C ASP A 44 16.20 -12.20 -9.88
N TRP A 45 16.10 -13.51 -9.75
CA TRP A 45 17.08 -14.45 -10.28
C TRP A 45 16.49 -15.11 -11.52
N GLU A 46 17.32 -15.44 -12.52
CA GLU A 46 16.87 -15.95 -13.82
C GLU A 46 15.93 -17.16 -13.70
N ASP A 47 16.23 -18.08 -12.78
CA ASP A 47 15.43 -19.29 -12.56
C ASP A 47 14.19 -19.07 -11.68
N ASN A 48 14.10 -17.94 -10.98
CA ASN A 48 13.07 -17.72 -9.94
C ASN A 48 12.66 -16.23 -9.86
N PRO A 49 12.05 -15.69 -10.92
CA PRO A 49 11.59 -14.30 -10.95
C PRO A 49 10.42 -14.09 -9.99
N PHE A 50 10.34 -12.91 -9.37
CA PHE A 50 9.20 -12.55 -8.54
C PHE A 50 7.88 -12.51 -9.38
N PRO A 51 6.77 -13.05 -8.87
CA PRO A 51 5.49 -13.04 -9.58
C PRO A 51 5.03 -11.62 -9.93
N GLN A 52 4.85 -11.34 -11.22
CA GLN A 52 4.39 -10.02 -11.67
C GLN A 52 2.90 -9.82 -11.35
N GLY A 53 2.54 -8.59 -10.94
CA GLY A 53 1.14 -8.22 -10.70
C GLY A 53 0.53 -8.80 -9.42
N ILE A 54 1.34 -9.30 -8.48
CA ILE A 54 0.85 -9.89 -7.22
C ILE A 54 -0.05 -8.94 -6.42
N GLU A 55 0.19 -7.64 -6.52
CA GLU A 55 -0.57 -6.57 -5.87
C GLU A 55 -2.05 -6.56 -6.28
N LEU A 56 -2.38 -7.07 -7.48
CA LEU A 56 -3.75 -7.17 -7.98
C LEU A 56 -4.56 -8.24 -7.24
N PHE A 57 -3.88 -9.22 -6.65
CA PHE A 57 -4.49 -10.36 -5.96
C PHE A 57 -4.41 -10.24 -4.43
N CYS A 58 -3.65 -9.25 -3.93
CA CYS A 58 -3.49 -9.00 -2.51
C CYS A 58 -4.72 -8.37 -1.85
N GLN A 59 -5.63 -7.76 -2.62
CA GLN A 59 -6.90 -7.17 -2.17
C GLN A 59 -8.06 -7.58 -3.10
N PRO A 60 -8.83 -8.64 -2.78
CA PRO A 60 -9.94 -9.10 -3.62
C PRO A 60 -11.09 -8.10 -3.69
N SER A 61 -11.25 -7.25 -2.68
CA SER A 61 -12.21 -6.14 -2.64
C SER A 61 -11.69 -4.86 -3.30
N GLY A 62 -10.50 -4.90 -3.90
CA GLY A 62 -9.81 -3.73 -4.42
C GLY A 62 -9.12 -2.90 -3.34
N TRP A 63 -8.36 -1.90 -3.79
CA TRP A 63 -7.58 -1.01 -2.93
C TRP A 63 -8.39 0.24 -2.63
N GLN A 64 -9.37 0.12 -1.74
CA GLN A 64 -10.25 1.22 -1.36
C GLN A 64 -9.94 1.73 0.04
N LEU A 65 -10.16 3.02 0.26
CA LEU A 65 -10.13 3.60 1.60
C LEU A 65 -11.48 3.42 2.28
N CYS A 66 -11.47 3.06 3.56
CA CYS A 66 -12.67 2.89 4.36
C CYS A 66 -12.68 3.86 5.55
N PRO A 67 -13.84 4.41 5.94
CA PRO A 67 -13.95 5.26 7.14
C PRO A 67 -13.88 4.45 8.45
N GLU A 68 -14.14 3.14 8.37
CA GLU A 68 -14.05 2.22 9.50
C GLU A 68 -12.76 1.41 9.43
N ARG A 69 -12.19 1.09 10.61
CA ARG A 69 -11.05 0.20 10.71
C ARG A 69 -11.53 -1.26 10.71
N ASN A 70 -11.48 -1.90 9.56
CA ASN A 70 -11.80 -3.32 9.44
C ASN A 70 -10.79 -4.20 10.22
N PRO A 71 -11.21 -5.36 10.76
CA PRO A 71 -10.29 -6.31 11.37
C PRO A 71 -9.31 -6.88 10.33
N PRO A 72 -8.14 -7.38 10.76
CA PRO A 72 -7.24 -8.08 9.86
C PRO A 72 -7.90 -9.31 9.21
N THR A 73 -7.59 -9.55 7.94
CA THR A 73 -8.16 -10.67 7.18
C THR A 73 -7.06 -11.52 6.57
N PHE A 74 -7.28 -12.84 6.56
CA PHE A 74 -6.40 -13.80 5.91
C PHE A 74 -7.16 -14.52 4.79
N PHE A 75 -6.53 -14.67 3.63
CA PHE A 75 -7.02 -15.52 2.56
C PHE A 75 -5.87 -16.07 1.73
N VAL A 76 -6.16 -17.05 0.86
CA VAL A 76 -5.19 -17.58 -0.09
C VAL A 76 -5.70 -17.33 -1.50
N ALA A 77 -4.91 -16.63 -2.32
CA ALA A 77 -5.10 -16.59 -3.77
C ALA A 77 -4.21 -17.65 -4.44
N VAL A 78 -4.67 -18.22 -5.55
CA VAL A 78 -3.90 -19.19 -6.34
C VAL A 78 -3.67 -18.63 -7.73
N LEU A 79 -2.41 -18.31 -8.04
CA LEU A 79 -2.02 -17.85 -9.37
C LEU A 79 -1.50 -19.05 -10.17
N THR A 80 -2.04 -19.25 -11.37
CA THR A 80 -1.60 -20.31 -12.26
C THR A 80 -0.83 -19.69 -13.41
N ASP A 81 0.37 -20.17 -13.67
CA ASP A 81 1.22 -19.66 -14.75
C ASP A 81 0.91 -20.33 -16.10
N ILE A 82 1.62 -19.92 -17.16
CA ILE A 82 1.47 -20.50 -18.50
C ILE A 82 1.92 -21.96 -18.59
N ASN A 83 2.77 -22.42 -17.66
CA ASN A 83 3.24 -23.80 -17.57
C ASN A 83 2.32 -24.68 -16.72
N SER A 84 1.20 -24.15 -16.23
CA SER A 84 0.27 -24.81 -15.29
C SER A 84 0.83 -25.05 -13.89
N GLU A 85 1.91 -24.36 -13.50
CA GLU A 85 2.38 -24.31 -12.11
C GLU A 85 1.46 -23.43 -11.27
N ARG A 86 1.28 -23.80 -9.99
CA ARG A 86 0.43 -23.08 -9.03
C ARG A 86 1.28 -22.36 -8.01
N HIS A 87 0.99 -21.07 -7.84
CA HIS A 87 1.56 -20.22 -6.79
C HIS A 87 0.48 -19.89 -5.76
N TYR A 88 0.63 -20.45 -4.57
CA TYR A 88 -0.22 -20.18 -3.41
C TYR A 88 0.25 -18.90 -2.74
N CYS A 89 -0.63 -17.91 -2.71
CA CYS A 89 -0.37 -16.57 -2.19
C CYS A 89 -1.17 -16.41 -0.89
N ALA A 90 -0.52 -16.65 0.24
CA ALA A 90 -1.09 -16.42 1.56
C ALA A 90 -1.06 -14.91 1.86
N CYS A 91 -2.22 -14.28 1.90
CA CYS A 91 -2.39 -12.84 2.03
C CYS A 91 -2.96 -12.51 3.40
N LEU A 92 -2.20 -11.79 4.21
CA LEU A 92 -2.64 -11.21 5.47
C LEU A 92 -2.77 -9.69 5.33
N THR A 93 -4.00 -9.19 5.44
CA THR A 93 -4.34 -7.78 5.28
C THR A 93 -4.57 -7.12 6.62
N PHE A 94 -4.00 -5.95 6.81
CA PHE A 94 -4.23 -5.05 7.94
C PHE A 94 -4.81 -3.73 7.43
N TRP A 95 -5.66 -3.11 8.24
CA TRP A 95 -6.23 -1.79 7.95
C TRP A 95 -5.58 -0.75 8.86
N GLU A 96 -4.81 0.14 8.24
CA GLU A 96 -4.04 1.17 8.92
C GLU A 96 -4.53 2.57 8.54
N PRO A 97 -4.40 3.57 9.42
CA PRO A 97 -4.73 4.95 9.08
C PRO A 97 -4.04 5.39 7.78
N ALA A 98 -4.84 5.89 6.84
CA ALA A 98 -4.35 6.56 5.65
C ALA A 98 -3.66 7.87 6.08
N GLU A 99 -2.40 8.05 5.69
CA GLU A 99 -1.75 9.34 5.87
C GLU A 99 -2.37 10.33 4.89
N PRO A 100 -2.83 11.51 5.35
CA PRO A 100 -3.28 12.53 4.43
C PRO A 100 -2.08 12.95 3.57
N SER A 101 -2.18 12.79 2.25
CA SER A 101 -1.15 13.23 1.32
C SER A 101 -0.89 14.71 1.56
N GLN A 102 0.22 15.06 2.21
CA GLN A 102 0.70 16.44 2.29
C GLN A 102 1.30 16.80 0.93
N GLU A 103 0.44 17.03 -0.06
CA GLU A 103 0.87 17.67 -1.30
C GLU A 103 0.99 19.19 -1.05
N THR A 104 2.18 19.57 -0.59
CA THR A 104 2.91 20.76 -1.03
C THR A 104 2.10 22.07 -1.18
N THR A 105 1.90 22.80 -0.09
CA THR A 105 1.86 24.27 -0.14
C THR A 105 3.24 24.77 -0.57
N ARG A 106 3.48 24.87 -1.88
CA ARG A 106 4.50 25.80 -2.42
C ARG A 106 3.91 27.20 -2.29
N VAL A 107 4.01 27.76 -1.09
CA VAL A 107 4.09 29.21 -0.95
C VAL A 107 5.56 29.52 -1.18
N GLU A 108 5.89 29.97 -2.39
CA GLU A 108 7.18 30.61 -2.64
C GLU A 108 7.21 31.89 -1.80
N ASP A 109 7.84 31.80 -0.63
CA ASP A 109 8.25 32.94 0.16
C ASP A 109 9.46 33.57 -0.55
N ALA A 110 9.22 34.73 -1.14
CA ALA A 110 10.26 35.67 -1.53
C ALA A 110 9.81 37.06 -1.06
N THR A 111 10.15 37.37 0.19
CA THR A 111 10.59 38.70 0.65
C THR A 111 11.29 39.47 -0.50
N GLU A 112 11.04 40.74 -0.83
CA GLU A 112 10.95 41.95 -0.01
C GLU A 112 10.33 43.09 -0.85
N ARG A 113 9.53 43.99 -0.25
CA ARG A 113 9.82 45.45 -0.11
C ARG A 113 8.57 46.28 0.16
N GLU A 114 8.78 47.25 1.04
CA GLU A 114 7.87 48.16 1.71
C GLU A 114 7.26 49.22 0.76
N GLU A 115 6.04 49.69 1.05
CA GLU A 115 5.74 51.12 1.28
C GLU A 115 4.31 51.32 1.80
N GLU A 116 4.16 52.35 2.64
CA GLU A 116 3.00 52.74 3.47
C GLU A 116 1.74 53.16 2.69
N GLY A 117 0.56 53.07 3.34
CA GLY A 117 -0.60 53.87 2.94
C GLY A 117 -1.98 53.41 3.43
N ASP A 118 -2.42 54.02 4.54
CA ASP A 118 -3.76 54.59 4.76
C ASP A 118 -5.00 53.73 5.12
N GLU A 119 -5.85 54.34 5.95
CA GLU A 119 -6.97 53.86 6.76
C GLU A 119 -8.16 53.22 6.02
N GLY A 120 -8.82 52.26 6.69
CA GLY A 120 -10.29 52.15 6.66
C GLY A 120 -10.90 50.78 6.35
N GLY A 121 -11.61 50.20 7.32
CA GLY A 121 -12.85 49.44 7.06
C GLY A 121 -12.79 47.91 7.07
N GLN A 122 -13.17 47.34 8.23
CA GLN A 122 -14.07 46.18 8.42
C GLN A 122 -14.12 45.08 7.33
N THR A 123 -13.63 43.89 7.66
CA THR A 123 -14.45 42.66 7.75
C THR A 123 -13.61 41.55 8.38
N HIS A 124 -13.89 41.27 9.64
CA HIS A 124 -13.34 40.13 10.38
C HIS A 124 -13.94 38.85 9.81
N LEU A 125 -13.34 38.30 8.75
CA LEU A 125 -13.60 36.93 8.32
C LEU A 125 -12.88 36.02 9.31
N SER A 126 -13.64 35.50 10.29
CA SER A 126 -13.16 34.40 11.13
C SER A 126 -12.66 33.27 10.24
N PRO A 127 -11.48 32.69 10.52
CA PRO A 127 -11.14 31.41 9.93
C PRO A 127 -12.11 30.40 10.52
N THR A 128 -13.14 30.04 9.75
CA THR A 128 -13.94 28.84 10.01
C THR A 128 -12.94 27.71 10.18
N ALA A 129 -12.87 27.16 11.40
CA ALA A 129 -11.98 26.06 11.71
C ALA A 129 -12.18 24.97 10.64
N PRO A 130 -11.10 24.47 10.01
CA PRO A 130 -11.24 23.38 9.05
C PRO A 130 -11.93 22.23 9.78
N ALA A 131 -13.05 21.76 9.21
CA ALA A 131 -13.73 20.58 9.72
C ALA A 131 -12.69 19.44 9.81
N PRO A 132 -12.71 18.62 10.87
CA PRO A 132 -11.79 17.50 10.96
C PRO A 132 -12.00 16.62 9.74
N SER A 133 -10.96 16.48 8.91
CA SER A 133 -10.96 15.48 7.84
C SER A 133 -11.23 14.12 8.50
N ALA A 134 -12.27 13.42 8.03
CA ALA A 134 -12.58 12.10 8.55
C ALA A 134 -11.35 11.20 8.33
N GLN A 135 -10.84 10.59 9.40
CA GLN A 135 -9.73 9.65 9.31
C GLN A 135 -10.17 8.45 8.46
N LEU A 136 -9.46 8.20 7.36
CA LEU A 136 -9.67 7.02 6.53
C LEU A 136 -8.64 5.94 6.88
N PHE A 137 -8.96 4.70 6.56
CA PHE A 137 -8.10 3.53 6.71
C PHE A 137 -7.83 2.89 5.35
N ALA A 138 -6.58 2.55 5.10
CA ALA A 138 -6.12 1.90 3.88
C ALA A 138 -5.68 0.46 4.17
N PRO A 139 -5.94 -0.48 3.24
CA PRO A 139 -5.44 -1.83 3.37
C PRO A 139 -3.93 -1.88 3.12
N LYS A 140 -3.24 -2.72 3.88
CA LYS A 140 -1.86 -3.16 3.67
C LYS A 140 -1.79 -4.67 3.78
N THR A 141 -1.22 -5.33 2.79
CA THR A 141 -1.13 -6.79 2.72
C THR A 141 0.32 -7.24 2.86
N LEU A 142 0.56 -8.21 3.74
CA LEU A 142 1.73 -9.08 3.67
C LEU A 142 1.34 -10.32 2.87
N VAL A 143 2.04 -10.58 1.77
CA VAL A 143 1.83 -11.76 0.94
C VAL A 143 3.05 -12.66 0.98
N LEU A 144 2.83 -13.94 1.25
CA LEU A 144 3.82 -15.01 1.12
C LEU A 144 3.44 -15.87 -0.09
N VAL A 145 4.39 -16.12 -0.98
CA VAL A 145 4.17 -16.90 -2.19
C VAL A 145 4.99 -18.19 -2.15
N SER A 146 4.29 -19.31 -2.33
CA SER A 146 4.88 -20.64 -2.36
C SER A 146 4.36 -21.44 -3.55
N ARG A 147 5.21 -22.34 -4.09
CA ARG A 147 4.77 -23.40 -5.01
C ARG A 147 4.27 -24.66 -4.28
N LEU A 148 4.48 -24.74 -2.97
CA LEU A 148 4.02 -25.85 -2.13
C LEU A 148 2.64 -25.55 -1.57
N ASP A 149 1.77 -26.56 -1.59
CA ASP A 149 0.41 -26.47 -1.06
C ASP A 149 0.40 -26.65 0.47
N HIS A 150 1.10 -25.77 1.18
CA HIS A 150 1.24 -25.77 2.64
C HIS A 150 0.66 -24.49 3.24
N THR A 151 -0.50 -24.08 2.76
CA THR A 151 -1.13 -22.80 3.11
C THR A 151 -1.43 -22.64 4.60
N GLU A 152 -1.68 -23.75 5.30
CA GLU A 152 -1.92 -23.78 6.75
C GLU A 152 -0.71 -23.33 7.59
N VAL A 153 0.53 -23.41 7.05
CA VAL A 153 1.74 -22.94 7.76
C VAL A 153 1.78 -21.41 7.85
N PHE A 154 0.99 -20.72 7.02
CA PHE A 154 1.03 -19.26 6.87
C PHE A 154 -0.17 -18.54 7.51
N ARG A 155 -1.07 -19.28 8.17
CA ARG A 155 -2.27 -18.76 8.83
C ARG A 155 -2.03 -18.23 10.23
#